data_AF-A0A954EGM1-F1
#
_entry.id   AF-A0A954EGM1-F1
#
_cell.length_a   1.000
_cell.length_b   1.000
_cell.length_c   1.000
_cell.angle_alpha   90.00
_cell.angle_beta   90.00
_cell.angle_gamma   90.00
#
_symmetry.space_group_name_H-M   'P 1'
#
loop_
_entity.id
_entity.type
_entity.pdbx_description
1 polymer ?
#
loop_
_entity_poly.entity_id
_entity_poly.type
_entity_poly.pdbx_seq_one_letter_code
_entity_poly.pdbx_strand_id
1 'polypeptide(L)' 'MSINTTSSSPILSGSRRQFLIQAGFGMGAVAAADILRADQPPRNPSIDELNPLAAREPHFPGKIKRVIH' A
#
# COMPACT_ATOMS: atom_id res chain seq x y z
N MET A 1 46.12 -36.81 17.01
CA MET A 1 44.76 -36.40 17.40
C MET A 1 44.73 -34.88 17.48
N SER A 2 44.25 -34.19 16.43
CA SER A 2 44.23 -32.72 16.37
C SER A 2 42.80 -32.27 16.08
N ILE A 3 42.24 -31.43 16.95
CA ILE A 3 40.86 -30.95 16.90
C ILE A 3 40.79 -29.67 16.03
N ASN A 4 40.05 -29.70 14.94
CA ASN A 4 39.78 -28.52 14.12
C ASN A 4 38.66 -27.70 14.78
N THR A 5 39.02 -26.58 15.39
CA THR A 5 38.07 -25.54 15.83
C THR A 5 37.81 -24.58 14.67
N THR A 6 36.76 -24.84 13.89
CA THR A 6 36.21 -23.90 12.92
C THR A 6 35.48 -22.80 13.71
N SER A 7 36.04 -21.60 13.74
CA SER A 7 35.43 -20.42 14.37
C SER A 7 34.20 -19.98 13.55
N SER A 8 32.99 -20.29 14.01
CA SER A 8 31.75 -19.77 13.43
C SER A 8 31.52 -18.33 13.91
N SER A 9 31.93 -17.36 13.10
CA SER A 9 31.55 -15.95 13.30
C SER A 9 30.03 -15.80 13.08
N PRO A 10 29.25 -15.32 14.06
CA PRO A 10 27.80 -15.22 13.95
C PRO A 10 27.44 -13.88 13.31
N ILE A 11 27.65 -13.77 12.01
CA ILE A 11 27.08 -12.67 11.23
C ILE A 11 26.32 -13.30 10.06
N LEU A 12 24.99 -13.35 10.21
CA LEU A 12 24.00 -13.58 9.14
C LEU A 12 23.69 -15.05 8.79
N SER A 13 23.25 -15.85 9.77
CA SER A 13 22.54 -17.12 9.55
C SER A 13 21.12 -16.94 8.97
N GLY A 14 20.91 -15.92 8.15
CA GLY A 14 19.67 -15.60 7.48
C GLY A 14 20.05 -14.97 6.14
N SER A 15 19.74 -15.68 5.04
CA SER A 15 19.99 -15.20 3.67
C SER A 15 19.61 -13.72 3.53
N ARG A 16 20.43 -12.90 2.83
CA ARG A 16 20.12 -11.49 2.50
C ARG A 16 18.69 -11.28 2.02
N ARG A 17 18.14 -12.29 1.33
CA ARG A 17 16.75 -12.33 0.87
C ARG A 17 15.74 -12.24 2.02
N GLN A 18 15.96 -12.95 3.13
CA GLN A 18 15.08 -12.91 4.31
C GLN A 18 15.07 -11.52 4.94
N PHE A 19 16.24 -10.88 5.05
CA PHE A 19 16.33 -9.50 5.51
C PHE A 19 15.53 -8.55 4.61
N LEU A 20 15.69 -8.65 3.29
CA LEU A 20 14.96 -7.81 2.35
C LEU A 20 13.43 -8.06 2.38
N ILE A 21 13.01 -9.31 2.55
CA ILE A 21 11.59 -9.67 2.73
C ILE A 21 11.05 -9.03 4.00
N GLN A 22 11.76 -9.16 5.11
CA GLN A 22 11.30 -8.64 6.40
C GLN A 22 11.27 -7.11 6.44
N ALA A 23 12.29 -6.45 5.88
CA ALA A 23 12.35 -4.99 5.77
C ALA A 23 11.32 -4.43 4.78
N GLY A 24 11.11 -5.11 3.65
CA GLY A 24 10.16 -4.69 2.61
C GLY A 24 8.70 -4.88 3.01
N PHE A 25 8.37 -5.89 3.83
CA PHE A 25 6.99 -6.16 4.20
C PHE A 25 6.37 -5.06 5.07
N GLY A 26 7.11 -4.54 6.05
CA GLY A 26 6.61 -3.48 6.94
C GLY A 26 6.34 -2.17 6.19
N MET A 27 7.34 -1.64 5.48
CA MET A 27 7.18 -0.40 4.71
C MET A 27 6.25 -0.58 3.50
N GLY A 28 6.28 -1.75 2.86
CA GLY A 28 5.39 -2.09 1.74
C GLY A 28 3.92 -2.12 2.16
N ALA A 29 3.61 -2.63 3.35
CA ALA A 29 2.25 -2.60 3.89
C ALA A 29 1.76 -1.17 4.15
N VAL A 30 2.63 -0.28 4.67
CA VAL A 30 2.31 1.14 4.87
C VAL A 30 2.04 1.85 3.55
N ALA A 31 2.90 1.65 2.54
CA ALA A 31 2.70 2.21 1.21
C ALA A 31 1.41 1.69 0.54
N ALA A 32 1.12 0.38 0.68
CA ALA A 32 -0.11 -0.21 0.17
C ALA A 32 -1.36 0.37 0.86
N ALA A 33 -1.30 0.61 2.18
CA ALA A 33 -2.39 1.23 2.92
C ALA A 33 -2.65 2.68 2.47
N ASP A 34 -1.60 3.44 2.13
CA ASP A 34 -1.74 4.80 1.63
C ASP A 34 -2.38 4.84 0.22
N ILE A 35 -1.94 3.97 -0.68
CA ILE A 35 -2.55 3.82 -2.01
C ILE A 35 -4.03 3.41 -1.87
N LEU A 36 -4.34 2.45 -1.00
CA LEU A 36 -5.71 2.02 -0.76
C LEU A 36 -6.56 3.15 -0.17
N ARG A 37 -6.00 3.95 0.74
CA ARG A 37 -6.67 5.12 1.32
C ARG A 37 -6.98 6.17 0.25
N ALA A 38 -6.05 6.42 -0.68
CA ALA A 38 -6.23 7.38 -1.76
C ALA A 38 -7.33 6.96 -2.75
N ASP A 39 -7.55 5.66 -2.92
CA ASP A 39 -8.57 5.10 -3.80
C ASP A 39 -9.95 4.95 -3.12
N GLN A 40 -10.04 5.22 -1.81
CA GLN A 40 -11.32 5.13 -1.10
C GLN A 40 -12.20 6.37 -1.37
N PRO A 41 -13.50 6.18 -1.61
CA PRO A 41 -14.43 7.30 -1.63
C PRO A 41 -14.44 8.07 -0.32
N PRO A 42 -14.89 9.34 -0.35
CA PRO A 42 -15.23 10.06 0.87
C PRO A 42 -16.26 9.25 1.67
N ARG A 43 -15.89 8.88 2.91
CA ARG A 43 -16.73 8.09 3.82
C ARG A 43 -18.05 8.78 4.17
N ASN A 44 -18.07 10.12 4.12
CA ASN A 44 -19.27 10.91 4.28
C ASN A 44 -19.47 11.74 3.00
N PRO A 45 -20.53 11.51 2.22
CA PRO A 45 -20.81 12.36 1.07
C PRO A 45 -21.07 13.78 1.55
N SER A 46 -20.46 14.77 0.90
CA SER A 46 -20.81 16.17 1.15
C SER A 46 -22.26 16.40 0.70
N ILE A 47 -23.16 16.60 1.67
CA ILE A 47 -24.56 16.92 1.41
C ILE A 47 -24.71 18.42 1.62
N ASP A 48 -25.21 19.12 0.61
CA ASP A 48 -25.64 20.51 0.78
C ASP A 48 -26.92 20.54 1.61
N GLU A 49 -26.82 21.03 2.85
CA GLU A 49 -27.93 21.10 3.80
C GLU A 49 -29.04 22.06 3.31
N LEU A 50 -28.70 23.04 2.48
CA LEU A 50 -29.66 24.01 1.93
C LEU A 50 -30.44 23.43 0.74
N ASN A 51 -29.88 22.45 0.03
CA ASN A 51 -30.51 21.77 -1.10
C ASN A 51 -30.23 20.26 -1.07
N PRO A 52 -30.97 19.49 -0.26
CA PRO A 52 -30.71 18.06 -0.06
C PRO A 52 -30.95 17.19 -1.31
N LEU A 53 -31.65 17.74 -2.32
CA LEU A 53 -31.93 17.09 -3.61
C LEU A 53 -30.96 17.50 -4.72
N ALA A 54 -29.95 18.33 -4.43
CA ALA A 54 -28.93 18.69 -5.41
C ALA A 54 -28.17 17.44 -5.90
N ALA A 55 -27.76 17.47 -7.17
CA ALA A 55 -26.95 16.40 -7.76
C ALA A 55 -25.62 16.27 -6.99
N ARG A 56 -25.31 15.05 -6.55
CA ARG A 56 -24.11 14.76 -5.74
C ARG A 56 -22.89 14.63 -6.63
N GLU A 57 -21.72 14.91 -6.04
CA GLU A 57 -20.45 14.68 -6.73
C GLU A 57 -20.29 13.18 -7.07
N PRO A 58 -19.88 12.85 -8.31
CA PRO A 58 -19.66 11.46 -8.70
C PRO A 58 -18.55 10.82 -7.86
N HIS A 59 -18.80 9.61 -7.36
CA HIS A 59 -17.82 8.85 -6.58
C HIS A 59 -16.54 8.51 -7.38
N PHE A 60 -16.65 8.36 -8.70
CA PHE A 60 -15.52 8.06 -9.56
C PHE A 60 -15.17 9.28 -10.41
N PRO A 61 -13.87 9.53 -10.66
CA PRO A 61 -13.48 10.54 -11.63
C PRO A 61 -14.12 10.20 -12.97
N GLY A 62 -14.87 11.15 -13.54
CA GLY A 62 -15.58 10.95 -14.80
C GLY A 62 -14.60 10.50 -15.90
N LYS A 63 -14.62 9.21 -16.25
CA LYS A 63 -13.87 8.72 -17.41
C LYS A 63 -14.65 9.08 -18.67
N ILE A 64 -14.06 9.90 -19.54
CA ILE A 64 -14.60 10.16 -20.87
C ILE A 64 -14.54 8.85 -21.66
N LYS A 65 -15.69 8.25 -21.97
CA LYS A 65 -15.79 7.31 -23.09
C LYS A 65 -15.57 8.15 -24.35
N ARG A 66 -14.47 7.93 -25.07
CA ARG A 66 -14.21 8.62 -26.35
C ARG A 66 -15.44 8.43 -27.24
N VAL A 67 -16.17 9.51 -27.49
CA VAL A 67 -17.22 9.55 -28.50
C VAL A 67 -16.48 9.62 -29.84
N ILE A 68 -16.55 8.55 -30.62
CA ILE A 68 -16.12 8.58 -32.01
C ILE A 68 -17.29 9.18 -32.79
N HIS A 69 -17.03 10.28 -33.50
CA HIS A 69 -17.97 10.93 -34.43
C HIS A 69 -17.85 10.31 -35.82
#